data_AF-A0A251TXZ4-F1
#
_entry.id   AF-A0A251TXZ4-F1
#
_cell.length_a   1.000
_cell.length_b   1.000
_cell.length_c   1.000
_cell.angle_alpha   90.00
_cell.angle_beta   90.00
_cell.angle_gamma   90.00
#
_symmetry.space_group_name_H-M   'P 1'
#
loop_
_entity.id
_entity.type
_entity.pdbx_description
1 polymer ?
#
loop_
_entity_poly.entity_id
_entity_poly.type
_entity_poly.pdbx_seq_one_letter_code
_entity_poly.pdbx_strand_id
1 'polypeptide(L)'
;MATFLLSKPCFYPHSSSTHLYRRDVFQRHSIVKYSLRQYHHTPAAATVADGVHQREPFGLILPGAPNTRSPTPTPNTSSATDAKPVTNRPLSHQILNPGMIVLRNHISIRDQVDIVNICHTLGVGPGGFQQPGYSSGSKLQLQRMCFGRNWDPETKYRERYRNDGSIPPPVPPVFIPLVQSLIQDAQAHLTSANEIPLMRPDVCLVNFYTATGRLGLHQDRDERPYSIRGGLPVVSISIGDAGEFLYGHTRDEDKLQKVVLESGDVVIFGGKSRLIFHGVRGIFPNSTPLPLLEKIKLRPGRLNLTFRQF
;
A
#
# COMPACT_ATOMS: atom_id res chain seq x y z
N MET A 1 36.15 -40.57 69.09
CA MET A 1 34.94 -41.37 68.80
C MET A 1 34.23 -40.67 67.66
N ALA A 2 34.28 -41.21 66.43
CA ALA A 2 33.23 -42.05 65.82
C ALA A 2 32.04 -41.16 65.35
N THR A 3 31.46 -41.22 64.14
CA THR A 3 31.37 -42.24 63.09
C THR A 3 30.79 -41.58 61.82
N PHE A 4 31.09 -42.12 60.64
CA PHE A 4 30.28 -41.98 59.41
C PHE A 4 28.82 -42.43 59.63
N LEU A 5 27.87 -41.98 58.81
CA LEU A 5 26.78 -42.82 58.26
C LEU A 5 26.01 -42.15 57.09
N LEU A 6 25.78 -42.96 56.06
CA LEU A 6 24.98 -42.76 54.84
C LEU A 6 23.51 -43.21 55.04
N SER A 7 22.54 -42.60 54.34
CA SER A 7 21.30 -43.24 53.81
C SER A 7 20.49 -42.21 52.98
N LYS A 8 20.39 -42.33 51.65
CA LYS A 8 19.41 -43.07 50.79
C LYS A 8 18.05 -42.33 50.53
N PRO A 9 17.36 -42.64 49.41
CA PRO A 9 16.71 -41.66 48.52
C PRO A 9 15.18 -41.60 48.65
N CYS A 10 14.55 -40.55 48.11
CA CYS A 10 13.10 -40.49 47.91
C CYS A 10 12.70 -40.70 46.44
N PHE A 11 11.70 -41.56 46.29
CA PHE A 11 11.02 -41.98 45.07
C PHE A 11 10.01 -40.94 44.55
N TYR A 12 9.94 -40.84 43.21
CA TYR A 12 8.87 -40.48 42.24
C TYR A 12 7.42 -40.19 42.70
N PRO A 13 6.65 -39.35 41.95
CA PRO A 13 5.98 -39.87 40.75
C PRO A 13 6.01 -38.99 39.49
N HIS A 14 5.87 -39.69 38.37
CA HIS A 14 5.57 -39.19 37.03
C HIS A 14 4.35 -38.25 37.00
N SER A 15 4.45 -37.22 36.16
CA SER A 15 3.30 -36.56 35.54
C SER A 15 3.67 -36.23 34.09
N SER A 16 3.20 -37.11 33.22
CA SER A 16 3.07 -36.91 31.78
C SER A 16 2.05 -35.82 31.50
N SER A 17 2.46 -34.75 30.82
CA SER A 17 1.55 -33.95 30.00
C SER A 17 2.29 -33.35 28.82
N THR A 18 2.32 -34.12 27.74
CA THR A 18 2.49 -33.60 26.39
C THR A 18 1.27 -32.75 26.04
N HIS A 19 1.28 -31.47 26.42
CA HIS A 19 0.33 -30.52 25.86
C HIS A 19 0.75 -30.17 24.44
N LEU A 20 0.10 -30.84 23.49
CA LEU A 20 -0.05 -30.43 22.10
C LEU A 20 -0.38 -28.93 22.05
N TYR A 21 0.61 -28.12 21.71
CA TYR A 21 0.41 -26.70 21.38
C TYR A 21 -0.28 -26.64 20.03
N ARG A 22 -1.60 -26.83 20.05
CA ARG A 22 -2.47 -26.60 18.89
C ARG A 22 -2.40 -25.10 18.61
N ARG A 23 -1.59 -24.72 17.61
CA ARG A 23 -1.53 -23.37 17.06
C ARG A 23 -2.85 -23.05 16.37
N ASP A 24 -3.85 -22.66 17.15
CA ASP A 24 -5.03 -21.94 16.65
C ASP A 24 -4.64 -20.48 16.39
N VAL A 25 -3.82 -20.26 15.35
CA VAL A 25 -3.47 -18.92 14.85
C VAL A 25 -4.54 -18.49 13.85
N PHE A 26 -5.75 -18.24 14.34
CA PHE A 26 -6.78 -17.51 13.58
C PHE A 26 -7.68 -16.73 14.54
N GLN A 27 -7.10 -16.03 15.52
CA GLN A 27 -7.81 -14.97 16.22
C GLN A 27 -7.80 -13.70 15.37
N ARG A 28 -8.96 -13.46 14.74
CA ARG A 28 -9.34 -12.29 13.94
C ARG A 28 -8.96 -10.98 14.65
N HIS A 29 -7.75 -10.48 14.41
CA HIS A 29 -7.50 -9.07 14.58
C HIS A 29 -8.12 -8.40 13.37
N SER A 30 -9.35 -7.88 13.56
CA SER A 30 -10.01 -6.98 12.63
C SER A 30 -8.97 -5.97 12.14
N ILE A 31 -8.60 -6.10 10.87
CA ILE A 31 -7.82 -5.11 10.14
C ILE A 31 -8.48 -3.75 10.45
N VAL A 32 -7.70 -2.88 11.09
CA VAL A 32 -8.00 -1.48 11.36
C VAL A 32 -9.27 -1.25 12.23
N LYS A 33 -9.12 -1.27 13.57
CA LYS A 33 -10.08 -0.61 14.48
C LYS A 33 -10.12 0.93 14.28
N TYR A 34 -9.26 1.49 13.44
CA TYR A 34 -9.19 2.92 13.15
C TYR A 34 -10.23 3.29 12.10
N SER A 35 -11.39 3.72 12.57
CA SER A 35 -12.42 4.27 11.70
C SER A 35 -11.87 5.45 10.89
N LEU A 36 -11.64 5.25 9.59
CA LEU A 36 -11.29 6.29 8.61
C LEU A 36 -12.43 7.31 8.38
N ARG A 37 -13.56 7.18 9.11
CA ARG A 37 -14.80 7.96 8.92
C ARG A 37 -14.65 9.47 9.02
N GLN A 38 -13.60 9.99 9.64
CA GLN A 38 -13.37 11.44 9.76
C GLN A 38 -13.12 12.13 8.41
N TYR A 39 -12.88 11.37 7.34
CA TYR A 39 -12.69 11.90 5.98
C TYR A 39 -13.93 11.76 5.07
N HIS A 40 -15.11 11.44 5.61
CA HIS A 40 -16.38 11.38 4.87
C HIS A 40 -17.06 12.75 4.65
N HIS A 41 -16.36 13.87 4.84
CA HIS A 41 -16.96 15.19 4.63
C HIS A 41 -16.65 15.78 3.24
N THR A 42 -17.71 16.32 2.66
CA THR A 42 -17.79 17.05 1.38
C THR A 42 -16.72 18.15 1.31
N PRO A 43 -16.07 18.38 0.14
CA PRO A 43 -15.01 19.38 0.05
C PRO A 43 -15.54 20.78 0.36
N ALA A 44 -14.79 21.55 1.14
CA ALA A 44 -15.00 22.99 1.26
C ALA A 44 -14.64 23.67 -0.07
N ALA A 45 -15.50 24.57 -0.54
CA ALA A 45 -15.26 25.37 -1.72
C ALA A 45 -14.06 26.30 -1.49
N ALA A 46 -13.00 26.14 -2.29
CA ALA A 46 -11.91 27.09 -2.34
C ALA A 46 -12.28 28.22 -3.32
N THR A 47 -12.28 29.46 -2.85
CA THR A 47 -12.38 30.65 -3.69
C THR A 47 -11.08 30.84 -4.47
N VAL A 48 -11.18 30.91 -5.80
CA VAL A 48 -10.05 31.06 -6.72
C VAL A 48 -9.80 32.54 -6.97
N ALA A 49 -8.56 32.99 -6.79
CA ALA A 49 -8.09 34.30 -7.28
C ALA A 49 -7.69 34.19 -8.75
N ASP A 50 -8.09 35.19 -9.54
CA ASP A 50 -7.93 35.25 -11.00
C ASP A 50 -6.47 35.33 -11.46
N GLY A 51 -6.17 34.71 -12.61
CA GLY A 51 -5.05 35.15 -13.46
C GLY A 51 -3.88 34.19 -13.69
N VAL A 52 -4.11 32.88 -13.83
CA VAL A 52 -3.20 31.95 -14.55
C VAL A 52 -4.11 30.92 -15.24
N HIS A 53 -3.78 30.44 -16.44
CA HIS A 53 -4.47 29.29 -17.05
C HIS A 53 -4.33 28.05 -16.13
N GLN A 54 -5.22 27.93 -15.15
CA GLN A 54 -5.22 26.83 -14.19
C GLN A 54 -5.74 25.60 -14.92
N ARG A 55 -4.85 24.63 -15.17
CA ARG A 55 -5.29 23.28 -15.52
C ARG A 55 -6.15 22.77 -14.38
N GLU A 56 -7.29 22.18 -14.70
CA GLU A 56 -8.14 21.57 -13.67
C GLU A 56 -7.33 20.56 -12.83
N PRO A 57 -7.53 20.54 -11.51
CA PRO A 57 -6.80 19.64 -10.63
C PRO A 57 -7.12 18.17 -10.96
N PHE A 58 -6.10 17.32 -10.90
CA PHE A 58 -6.28 15.90 -11.20
C PHE A 58 -7.01 15.18 -10.06
N GLY A 59 -8.27 14.81 -10.31
CA GLY A 59 -9.09 14.03 -9.39
C GLY A 59 -9.05 12.52 -9.65
N LEU A 60 -8.92 11.74 -8.57
CA LEU A 60 -9.08 10.28 -8.57
C LEU A 60 -10.52 9.80 -8.79
N ILE A 61 -11.53 10.53 -8.30
CA ILE A 61 -12.95 10.18 -8.42
C ILE A 61 -13.55 11.00 -9.55
N LEU A 62 -14.27 10.36 -10.47
CA LEU A 62 -14.92 11.02 -11.59
C LEU A 62 -16.16 11.80 -11.14
N PRO A 63 -16.39 13.03 -11.66
CA PRO A 63 -17.56 13.84 -11.30
C PRO A 63 -18.88 13.17 -11.74
N GLY A 64 -19.93 13.35 -10.91
CA GLY A 64 -21.27 12.83 -11.13
C GLY A 64 -21.74 11.96 -9.95
N ALA A 65 -22.82 12.35 -9.27
CA ALA A 65 -23.36 11.67 -8.09
C ALA A 65 -23.75 10.19 -8.35
N PRO A 66 -23.80 9.33 -7.32
CA PRO A 66 -24.78 8.26 -7.28
C PRO A 66 -26.13 8.90 -6.93
N ASN A 67 -26.91 9.30 -7.94
CA ASN A 67 -28.33 9.53 -7.72
C ASN A 67 -29.02 8.16 -7.74
N THR A 68 -29.61 7.81 -6.61
CA THR A 68 -30.59 6.74 -6.46
C THR A 68 -31.65 6.82 -7.56
N ARG A 69 -31.57 5.92 -8.53
CA ARG A 69 -32.72 5.28 -9.19
C ARG A 69 -32.18 4.02 -9.86
N SER A 70 -32.48 2.89 -9.23
CA SER A 70 -32.36 1.57 -9.81
C SER A 70 -32.97 1.60 -11.21
N PRO A 71 -32.27 1.21 -12.28
CA PRO A 71 -32.95 0.90 -13.53
C PRO A 71 -33.78 -0.36 -13.28
N THR A 72 -35.09 -0.23 -13.43
CA THR A 72 -36.01 -1.37 -13.50
C THR A 72 -35.53 -2.30 -14.62
N PRO A 73 -35.27 -3.58 -14.37
CA PRO A 73 -34.85 -4.49 -15.44
C PRO A 73 -36.08 -4.81 -16.30
N THR A 74 -36.08 -4.34 -17.55
CA THR A 74 -36.93 -4.90 -18.60
C THR A 74 -36.34 -6.27 -19.01
N PRO A 75 -37.15 -7.35 -19.06
CA PRO A 75 -36.66 -8.64 -19.48
C PRO A 75 -36.57 -8.67 -21.01
N ASN A 76 -35.36 -8.69 -21.56
CA ASN A 76 -35.16 -9.11 -22.95
C ASN A 76 -34.11 -10.21 -23.03
N THR A 77 -34.59 -11.33 -23.54
CA THR A 77 -33.93 -12.60 -23.82
C THR A 77 -32.85 -12.42 -24.89
N SER A 78 -31.59 -12.75 -24.58
CA SER A 78 -30.69 -13.46 -25.51
C SER A 78 -29.35 -13.80 -24.84
N SER A 79 -28.97 -15.04 -25.07
CA SER A 79 -27.73 -15.75 -24.71
C SER A 79 -26.45 -14.91 -24.60
N ALA A 80 -25.88 -14.86 -23.40
CA ALA A 80 -24.44 -14.71 -23.19
C ALA A 80 -24.01 -15.60 -22.01
N THR A 81 -23.03 -16.44 -22.29
CA THR A 81 -22.47 -17.50 -21.46
C THR A 81 -21.94 -17.03 -20.10
N ASP A 82 -22.21 -17.84 -19.07
CA ASP A 82 -21.64 -17.89 -17.72
C ASP A 82 -20.41 -16.99 -17.46
N ALA A 83 -20.65 -15.80 -16.92
CA ALA A 83 -19.66 -15.11 -16.08
C ALA A 83 -20.18 -15.15 -14.64
N LYS A 84 -19.69 -16.11 -13.85
CA LYS A 84 -19.97 -16.17 -12.41
C LYS A 84 -19.44 -14.90 -11.73
N PRO A 85 -20.27 -14.10 -11.03
CA PRO A 85 -19.79 -13.00 -10.23
C PRO A 85 -19.30 -13.53 -8.88
N VAL A 86 -18.00 -13.79 -8.77
CA VAL A 86 -17.29 -14.03 -7.50
C VAL A 86 -15.93 -13.34 -7.72
N THR A 87 -15.39 -12.56 -6.79
CA THR A 87 -14.47 -13.15 -5.80
C THR A 87 -14.31 -12.29 -4.55
N ASN A 88 -14.77 -12.80 -3.41
CA ASN A 88 -14.09 -12.55 -2.14
C ASN A 88 -12.76 -13.32 -2.21
N ARG A 89 -11.71 -12.70 -2.74
CA ARG A 89 -10.37 -13.33 -2.79
C ARG A 89 -9.93 -13.63 -1.34
N PRO A 90 -9.53 -14.87 -1.01
CA PRO A 90 -9.13 -15.18 0.35
C PRO A 90 -7.87 -14.38 0.74
N LEU A 91 -7.80 -13.98 2.01
CA LEU A 91 -6.58 -13.46 2.60
C LEU A 91 -5.49 -14.54 2.48
N SER A 92 -4.35 -14.17 1.95
CA SER A 92 -3.18 -15.04 1.84
C SER A 92 -1.91 -14.21 1.84
N HIS A 93 -0.76 -14.86 1.97
CA HIS A 93 0.53 -14.18 1.88
C HIS A 93 1.50 -14.98 1.02
N GLN A 94 2.52 -14.28 0.50
CA GLN A 94 3.60 -14.87 -0.27
C GLN A 94 4.91 -14.18 0.12
N ILE A 95 5.84 -14.94 0.70
CA ILE A 95 7.21 -14.46 0.93
C ILE A 95 7.94 -14.53 -0.41
N LEU A 96 8.43 -13.39 -0.89
CA LEU A 96 9.08 -13.29 -2.21
C LEU A 96 10.59 -13.39 -2.10
N ASN A 97 11.17 -12.78 -1.06
CA ASN A 97 12.60 -12.77 -0.76
C ASN A 97 12.80 -12.59 0.76
N PRO A 98 14.02 -12.82 1.29
CA PRO A 98 14.38 -12.39 2.64
C PRO A 98 14.04 -10.91 2.89
N GLY A 99 13.15 -10.65 3.85
CA GLY A 99 12.67 -9.30 4.15
C GLY A 99 11.68 -8.73 3.12
N MET A 100 11.05 -9.55 2.29
CA MET A 100 10.04 -9.13 1.31
C MET A 100 8.84 -10.08 1.25
N ILE A 101 7.65 -9.52 1.39
CA ILE A 101 6.39 -10.26 1.45
C ILE A 101 5.27 -9.51 0.73
N VAL A 102 4.34 -10.27 0.13
CA VAL A 102 3.05 -9.75 -0.32
C VAL A 102 1.95 -10.28 0.59
N LEU A 103 1.13 -9.38 1.11
CA LEU A 103 -0.13 -9.70 1.78
C LEU A 103 -1.26 -9.48 0.75
N ARG A 104 -2.00 -10.54 0.44
CA ARG A 104 -3.03 -10.56 -0.60
C ARG A 104 -4.38 -10.16 -0.05
N ASN A 105 -5.07 -9.26 -0.76
CA ASN A 105 -6.40 -8.75 -0.41
C ASN A 105 -6.50 -8.22 1.05
N HIS A 106 -5.39 -7.70 1.58
CA HIS A 106 -5.24 -7.36 3.00
C HIS A 106 -5.88 -6.03 3.36
N ILE A 107 -6.14 -5.15 2.38
CA ILE A 107 -6.93 -3.95 2.59
C ILE A 107 -8.37 -4.22 2.20
N SER A 108 -9.30 -4.11 3.15
CA SER A 108 -10.72 -4.35 2.91
C SER A 108 -11.30 -3.35 1.90
N ILE A 109 -12.35 -3.71 1.16
CA ILE A 109 -13.01 -2.80 0.21
C ILE A 109 -13.42 -1.48 0.88
N ARG A 110 -13.85 -1.53 2.15
CA ARG A 110 -14.18 -0.33 2.92
C ARG A 110 -12.96 0.56 3.13
N ASP A 111 -11.84 -0.01 3.57
CA ASP A 111 -10.61 0.76 3.79
C ASP A 111 -10.03 1.27 2.48
N GLN A 112 -10.17 0.52 1.38
CA GLN A 112 -9.80 0.98 0.04
C GLN A 112 -10.59 2.23 -0.37
N VAL A 113 -11.92 2.23 -0.16
CA VAL A 113 -12.78 3.40 -0.40
C VAL A 113 -12.32 4.60 0.41
N ASP A 114 -12.05 4.38 1.70
CA ASP A 114 -11.63 5.43 2.62
C ASP A 114 -10.26 6.01 2.26
N ILE A 115 -9.28 5.16 1.89
CA ILE A 115 -7.96 5.59 1.39
C ILE A 115 -8.11 6.42 0.11
N VAL A 116 -8.94 5.97 -0.84
CA VAL A 116 -9.17 6.71 -2.09
C VAL A 116 -9.81 8.07 -1.81
N ASN A 117 -10.79 8.15 -0.92
CA ASN A 117 -11.43 9.41 -0.54
C ASN A 117 -10.42 10.39 0.08
N ILE A 118 -9.57 9.93 1.02
CA ILE A 118 -8.51 10.76 1.60
C ILE A 118 -7.58 11.31 0.52
N CYS A 119 -7.10 10.43 -0.37
CA CYS A 119 -6.20 10.81 -1.46
C CYS A 119 -6.88 11.74 -2.47
N HIS A 120 -8.18 11.54 -2.74
CA HIS A 120 -8.93 12.40 -3.65
C HIS A 120 -9.12 13.79 -3.05
N THR A 121 -9.65 13.89 -1.85
CA THR A 121 -9.95 15.16 -1.16
C THR A 121 -8.70 16.03 -1.02
N LEU A 122 -7.57 15.43 -0.61
CA LEU A 122 -6.30 16.16 -0.48
C LEU A 122 -5.59 16.32 -1.82
N GLY A 123 -5.83 15.43 -2.78
CA GLY A 123 -5.18 15.41 -4.08
C GLY A 123 -5.72 16.41 -5.10
N VAL A 124 -6.94 16.92 -4.90
CA VAL A 124 -7.50 18.01 -5.72
C VAL A 124 -7.15 19.41 -5.21
N GLY A 125 -6.58 19.50 -4.00
CA GLY A 125 -6.16 20.76 -3.39
C GLY A 125 -4.68 21.12 -3.63
N PRO A 126 -4.19 22.20 -3.00
CA PRO A 126 -2.77 22.58 -3.01
C PRO A 126 -1.86 21.43 -2.56
N GLY A 127 -0.74 21.22 -3.26
CA GLY A 127 0.17 20.10 -2.98
C GLY A 127 -0.33 18.74 -3.48
N GLY A 128 -1.46 18.71 -4.19
CA GLY A 128 -2.13 17.52 -4.71
C GLY A 128 -1.47 16.86 -5.93
N PHE A 129 -2.27 16.16 -6.74
CA PHE A 129 -1.77 15.37 -7.86
C PHE A 129 -1.26 16.23 -9.00
N GLN A 130 -0.05 15.92 -9.46
CA GLN A 130 0.56 16.51 -10.64
C GLN A 130 1.39 15.46 -11.36
N GLN A 131 1.61 15.63 -12.66
CA GLN A 131 2.50 14.76 -13.41
C GLN A 131 3.95 15.22 -13.19
N PRO A 132 4.80 14.43 -12.50
CA PRO A 132 6.18 14.83 -12.27
C PRO A 132 6.95 14.88 -13.60
N GLY A 133 7.84 15.86 -13.70
CA GLY A 133 8.70 16.05 -14.85
C GLY A 133 10.17 16.13 -14.45
N TYR A 134 11.02 16.16 -15.46
CA TYR A 134 12.44 16.50 -15.37
C TYR A 134 12.65 17.86 -16.05
N SER A 135 13.70 18.59 -15.67
CA SER A 135 14.13 19.83 -16.34
C SER A 135 14.34 19.67 -17.86
N SER A 136 14.67 18.45 -18.30
CA SER A 136 14.77 18.09 -19.72
C SER A 136 13.43 18.08 -20.47
N GLY A 137 12.30 18.26 -19.79
CA GLY A 137 10.95 18.23 -20.35
C GLY A 137 10.30 16.85 -20.38
N SER A 138 11.07 15.77 -20.11
CA SER A 138 10.52 14.41 -19.98
C SER A 138 9.60 14.31 -18.76
N LYS A 139 8.54 13.50 -18.85
CA LYS A 139 7.57 13.31 -17.77
C LYS A 139 7.41 11.86 -17.37
N LEU A 140 7.14 11.64 -16.09
CA LEU A 140 6.73 10.32 -15.61
C LEU A 140 5.33 9.97 -16.14
N GLN A 141 5.10 8.68 -16.35
CA GLN A 141 3.83 8.16 -16.88
C GLN A 141 2.87 7.80 -15.74
N LEU A 142 2.71 8.76 -14.83
CA LEU A 142 1.84 8.69 -13.66
C LEU A 142 1.53 10.10 -13.17
N GLN A 143 0.44 10.23 -12.40
CA GLN A 143 0.20 11.39 -11.55
C GLN A 143 0.73 11.10 -10.15
N ARG A 144 1.28 12.09 -9.47
CA ARG A 144 1.81 11.95 -8.12
C ARG A 144 1.40 13.10 -7.21
N MET A 145 1.07 12.74 -5.98
CA MET A 145 1.16 13.62 -4.82
C MET A 145 2.02 12.98 -3.74
N CYS A 146 2.46 13.78 -2.78
CA CYS A 146 3.15 13.28 -1.60
C CYS A 146 2.36 13.65 -0.34
N PHE A 147 2.52 12.86 0.72
CA PHE A 147 2.22 13.28 2.08
C PHE A 147 3.52 13.36 2.90
N GLY A 148 3.58 14.33 3.81
CA GLY A 148 4.71 14.58 4.69
C GLY A 148 5.81 15.36 3.99
N ARG A 149 6.72 14.67 3.30
CA ARG A 149 7.86 15.29 2.60
C ARG A 149 7.64 15.35 1.09
N ASN A 150 8.21 16.36 0.46
CA ASN A 150 8.22 16.47 -0.98
C ASN A 150 9.31 15.54 -1.54
N TRP A 151 8.93 14.61 -2.41
CA TRP A 151 9.89 13.88 -3.23
C TRP A 151 9.76 14.35 -4.68
N ASP A 152 10.83 14.90 -5.21
CA ASP A 152 10.94 15.36 -6.58
C ASP A 152 11.95 14.51 -7.37
N PRO A 153 11.69 14.20 -8.66
CA PRO A 153 12.61 13.40 -9.46
C PRO A 153 14.05 13.94 -9.51
N GLU A 154 14.25 15.25 -9.44
CA GLU A 154 15.54 15.92 -9.56
C GLU A 154 16.14 16.29 -8.20
N THR A 155 15.33 16.89 -7.33
CA THR A 155 15.81 17.37 -6.03
C THR A 155 15.70 16.34 -4.91
N LYS A 156 15.00 15.22 -5.14
CA LYS A 156 14.71 14.17 -4.15
C LYS A 156 13.94 14.77 -2.97
N TYR A 157 14.43 14.60 -1.74
CA TYR A 157 13.86 15.21 -0.53
C TYR A 157 14.56 16.52 -0.13
N ARG A 158 15.40 17.11 -0.98
CA ARG A 158 16.15 18.35 -0.63
C ARG A 158 15.22 19.55 -0.50
N GLU A 159 14.27 19.69 -1.42
CA GLU A 159 13.34 20.81 -1.42
C GLU A 159 12.10 20.51 -0.58
N ARG A 160 11.72 21.47 0.26
CA ARG A 160 10.48 21.40 1.04
C ARG A 160 9.25 21.73 0.19
N TYR A 161 9.40 22.69 -0.72
CA TYR A 161 8.34 23.18 -1.58
C TYR A 161 8.38 22.46 -2.93
N ARG A 162 7.22 22.33 -3.56
CA ARG A 162 7.07 21.88 -4.94
C ARG A 162 7.36 23.04 -5.90
N ASN A 163 7.50 22.72 -7.18
CA ASN A 163 7.79 23.72 -8.22
C ASN A 163 6.70 24.80 -8.35
N ASP A 164 5.49 24.53 -7.89
CA ASP A 164 4.37 25.49 -7.85
C ASP A 164 4.29 26.27 -6.52
N GLY A 165 5.28 26.14 -5.64
CA GLY A 165 5.33 26.78 -4.33
C GLY A 165 4.47 26.11 -3.25
N SER A 166 3.72 25.05 -3.58
CA SER A 166 2.92 24.32 -2.61
C SER A 166 3.78 23.38 -1.75
N ILE A 167 3.25 23.00 -0.58
CA ILE A 167 3.85 21.96 0.28
C ILE A 167 2.95 20.72 0.28
N PRO A 168 3.53 19.51 0.35
CA PRO A 168 2.75 18.30 0.56
C PRO A 168 1.90 18.39 1.84
N PRO A 169 0.63 17.93 1.82
CA PRO A 169 -0.14 17.75 3.05
C PRO A 169 0.57 16.80 4.03
N PRO A 170 0.35 16.90 5.35
CA PRO A 170 0.94 15.96 6.30
C PRO A 170 0.45 14.53 6.04
N VAL A 171 1.23 13.52 6.46
CA VAL A 171 0.76 12.12 6.47
C VAL A 171 -0.53 12.03 7.29
N PRO A 172 -1.66 11.60 6.69
CA PRO A 172 -2.90 11.42 7.43
C PRO A 172 -2.67 10.57 8.69
N PRO A 173 -3.05 11.04 9.89
CA PRO A 173 -2.74 10.34 11.14
C PRO A 173 -3.20 8.88 11.17
N VAL A 174 -4.25 8.57 10.42
CA VAL A 174 -4.81 7.21 10.28
C VAL A 174 -3.92 6.26 9.48
N PHE A 175 -3.04 6.76 8.61
CA PHE A 175 -2.11 5.92 7.85
C PHE A 175 -0.95 5.41 8.71
N ILE A 176 -0.57 6.12 9.78
CA ILE A 176 0.50 5.69 10.68
C ILE A 176 0.18 4.33 11.33
N PRO A 177 -0.93 4.16 12.07
CA PRO A 177 -1.26 2.89 12.68
C PRO A 177 -1.63 1.81 11.65
N LEU A 178 -2.20 2.18 10.50
CA LEU A 178 -2.42 1.23 9.39
C LEU A 178 -1.10 0.61 8.92
N VAL A 179 -0.08 1.43 8.65
CA VAL A 179 1.23 0.94 8.21
C VAL A 179 1.90 0.10 9.30
N GLN A 180 1.80 0.50 10.55
CA GLN A 180 2.33 -0.27 11.68
C GLN A 180 1.67 -1.66 11.79
N SER A 181 0.34 -1.74 11.66
CA SER A 181 -0.35 -3.05 11.67
C SER A 181 0.03 -3.91 10.47
N LEU A 182 0.18 -3.33 9.28
CA LEU A 182 0.62 -4.08 8.10
C LEU A 182 2.02 -4.68 8.26
N ILE A 183 2.94 -3.95 8.89
CA ILE A 183 4.29 -4.46 9.20
C ILE A 183 4.20 -5.58 10.23
N GLN A 184 3.39 -5.43 11.28
CA GLN A 184 3.19 -6.47 12.30
C GLN A 184 2.59 -7.75 11.71
N ASP A 185 1.60 -7.62 10.82
CA ASP A 185 1.00 -8.76 10.11
C ASP A 185 2.03 -9.48 9.24
N ALA A 186 2.90 -8.72 8.54
CA ALA A 186 4.02 -9.30 7.81
C ALA A 186 5.02 -10.01 8.73
N GLN A 187 5.39 -9.41 9.86
CA GLN A 187 6.31 -9.99 10.83
C GLN A 187 5.79 -11.33 11.39
N ALA A 188 4.48 -11.50 11.55
CA ALA A 188 3.87 -12.77 11.98
C ALA A 188 4.11 -13.94 10.99
N HIS A 189 4.48 -13.64 9.75
CA HIS A 189 4.77 -14.62 8.70
C HIS A 189 6.27 -14.77 8.40
N LEU A 190 7.13 -13.91 8.95
CA LEU A 190 8.56 -13.92 8.69
C LEU A 190 9.34 -14.56 9.84
N THR A 191 10.45 -15.20 9.51
CA THR A 191 11.42 -15.68 10.52
C THR A 191 12.37 -14.55 10.91
N SER A 192 13.06 -14.69 12.06
CA SER A 192 14.06 -13.71 12.53
C SER A 192 15.16 -13.43 11.49
N ALA A 193 15.55 -14.43 10.69
CA ALA A 193 16.54 -14.26 9.62
C ALA A 193 16.07 -13.38 8.43
N ASN A 194 14.77 -13.12 8.36
CA ASN A 194 14.06 -12.36 7.33
C ASN A 194 13.29 -11.16 7.91
N GLU A 195 13.68 -10.70 9.10
CA GLU A 195 12.95 -9.68 9.84
C GLU A 195 12.86 -8.36 9.08
N ILE A 196 11.67 -7.76 9.15
CA ILE A 196 11.39 -6.41 8.67
C ILE A 196 11.23 -5.53 9.92
N PRO A 197 12.03 -4.46 10.08
CA PRO A 197 11.90 -3.55 11.22
C PRO A 197 10.54 -2.85 11.26
N LEU A 198 10.08 -2.50 12.45
CA LEU A 198 8.98 -1.54 12.60
C LEU A 198 9.37 -0.16 12.07
N MET A 199 8.39 0.56 11.54
CA MET A 199 8.55 1.89 10.98
C MET A 199 7.41 2.79 11.43
N ARG A 200 7.69 4.08 11.64
CA ARG A 200 6.68 5.14 11.72
C ARG A 200 6.79 6.01 10.46
N PRO A 201 5.87 5.88 9.48
CA PRO A 201 6.01 6.60 8.22
C PRO A 201 5.85 8.11 8.43
N ASP A 202 6.81 8.89 7.94
CA ASP A 202 6.74 10.35 7.80
C ASP A 202 6.71 10.78 6.32
N VAL A 203 6.74 9.81 5.39
CA VAL A 203 6.59 10.00 3.96
C VAL A 203 5.58 9.02 3.39
N CYS A 204 4.70 9.50 2.50
CA CYS A 204 3.91 8.65 1.61
C CYS A 204 3.89 9.22 0.20
N LEU A 205 4.39 8.47 -0.78
CA LEU A 205 4.24 8.81 -2.20
C LEU A 205 2.95 8.15 -2.70
N VAL A 206 2.06 8.96 -3.28
CA VAL A 206 0.81 8.48 -3.87
C VAL A 206 0.93 8.59 -5.38
N ASN A 207 1.01 7.45 -6.06
CA ASN A 207 1.11 7.36 -7.52
C ASN A 207 -0.21 6.89 -8.10
N PHE A 208 -0.72 7.56 -9.13
CA PHE A 208 -1.83 7.10 -9.94
C PHE A 208 -1.36 6.81 -11.37
N TYR A 209 -1.56 5.57 -11.81
CA TYR A 209 -1.20 5.07 -13.14
C TYR A 209 -2.47 4.91 -13.97
N THR A 210 -2.51 5.49 -15.16
CA THR A 210 -3.52 5.16 -16.18
C THR A 210 -3.20 3.82 -16.83
N ALA A 211 -4.01 3.36 -17.79
CA ALA A 211 -3.79 2.10 -18.50
C ALA A 211 -2.40 1.98 -19.17
N THR A 212 -1.79 3.09 -19.58
CA THR A 212 -0.45 3.13 -20.18
C THR A 212 0.66 3.44 -19.18
N GLY A 213 0.31 3.60 -17.90
CA GLY A 213 1.22 4.01 -16.85
C GLY A 213 2.29 2.97 -16.56
N ARG A 214 3.52 3.45 -16.31
CA ARG A 214 4.69 2.63 -15.98
C ARG A 214 5.67 3.40 -15.12
N LEU A 215 6.49 2.67 -14.39
CA LEU A 215 7.61 3.24 -13.62
C LEU A 215 8.84 2.35 -13.80
N GLY A 216 9.89 2.91 -14.39
CA GLY A 216 11.13 2.19 -14.67
C GLY A 216 11.84 1.71 -13.41
N LEU A 217 12.84 0.84 -13.60
CA LEU A 217 13.58 0.24 -12.50
C LEU A 217 14.36 1.27 -11.68
N HIS A 218 14.11 1.26 -10.37
CA HIS A 218 14.76 2.14 -9.42
C HIS A 218 14.97 1.43 -8.08
N GLN A 219 15.74 2.08 -7.21
CA GLN A 219 15.85 1.72 -5.80
C GLN A 219 15.38 2.92 -4.99
N ASP A 220 14.62 2.67 -3.94
CA ASP A 220 14.25 3.68 -2.96
C ASP A 220 15.44 3.89 -2.02
N ARG A 221 16.31 4.83 -2.35
CA ARG A 221 17.58 5.06 -1.63
C ARG A 221 17.76 6.48 -1.12
N ASP A 222 16.71 7.29 -1.21
CA ASP A 222 16.79 8.74 -0.98
C ASP A 222 16.51 9.10 0.49
N GLU A 223 16.09 8.15 1.32
CA GLU A 223 15.89 8.32 2.77
C GLU A 223 17.23 8.46 3.52
N ARG A 224 17.21 8.92 4.79
CA ARG A 224 18.46 9.17 5.53
C ARG A 224 19.26 7.89 5.74
N PRO A 225 20.59 8.00 5.95
CA PRO A 225 21.44 6.82 6.11
C PRO A 225 21.03 5.87 7.24
N TYR A 226 20.44 6.38 8.33
CA TYR A 226 19.94 5.51 9.41
C TYR A 226 18.74 4.66 8.97
N SER A 227 17.85 5.22 8.15
CA SER A 227 16.68 4.52 7.59
C SER A 227 17.11 3.41 6.63
N ILE A 228 18.01 3.75 5.71
CA ILE A 228 18.56 2.81 4.73
C ILE A 228 19.37 1.70 5.40
N ARG A 229 20.35 2.04 6.26
CA ARG A 229 21.19 1.04 6.95
C ARG A 229 20.40 0.20 7.96
N GLY A 230 19.41 0.79 8.60
CA GLY A 230 18.50 0.08 9.50
C GLY A 230 17.56 -0.87 8.76
N GLY A 231 17.49 -0.82 7.43
CA GLY A 231 16.58 -1.66 6.65
C GLY A 231 15.10 -1.33 6.88
N LEU A 232 14.78 -0.09 7.29
CA LEU A 232 13.39 0.32 7.56
C LEU A 232 12.53 0.11 6.30
N PRO A 233 11.40 -0.59 6.38
CA PRO A 233 10.68 -1.06 5.18
C PRO A 233 10.14 0.05 4.30
N VAL A 234 9.90 -0.33 3.05
CA VAL A 234 8.91 0.30 2.19
C VAL A 234 7.62 -0.51 2.27
N VAL A 235 6.49 0.15 2.53
CA VAL A 235 5.15 -0.47 2.54
C VAL A 235 4.36 0.11 1.37
N SER A 236 3.94 -0.74 0.43
CA SER A 236 3.30 -0.35 -0.82
C SER A 236 1.90 -0.98 -0.95
N ILE A 237 0.85 -0.16 -0.85
CA ILE A 237 -0.55 -0.57 -1.01
C ILE A 237 -0.99 -0.37 -2.48
N SER A 238 -1.76 -1.31 -3.03
CA SER A 238 -2.34 -1.25 -4.38
C SER A 238 -3.87 -1.16 -4.30
N ILE A 239 -4.48 -0.24 -5.06
CA ILE A 239 -5.94 -0.05 -5.15
C ILE A 239 -6.31 0.25 -6.61
N GLY A 240 -7.40 -0.30 -7.12
CA GLY A 240 -7.84 -0.11 -8.50
C GLY A 240 -7.35 -1.24 -9.42
N ASP A 241 -7.00 -0.88 -10.65
CA ASP A 241 -6.50 -1.84 -11.63
C ASP A 241 -5.22 -2.54 -11.15
N ALA A 242 -5.09 -3.81 -11.48
CA ALA A 242 -3.90 -4.60 -11.20
C ALA A 242 -2.69 -4.09 -11.96
N GLY A 243 -1.50 -4.25 -11.38
CA GLY A 243 -0.23 -3.85 -12.01
C GLY A 243 0.82 -4.95 -11.92
N GLU A 244 1.65 -5.07 -12.95
CA GLU A 244 2.81 -5.97 -12.92
C GLU A 244 3.99 -5.28 -12.24
N PHE A 245 4.34 -5.77 -11.04
CA PHE A 245 5.47 -5.30 -10.26
C PHE A 245 6.70 -6.15 -10.55
N LEU A 246 7.78 -5.50 -10.95
CA LEU A 246 9.09 -6.12 -11.19
C LEU A 246 9.96 -5.93 -9.95
N TYR A 247 10.75 -6.94 -9.60
CA TYR A 247 11.69 -6.85 -8.48
C TYR A 247 12.91 -7.77 -8.62
N GLY A 248 14.02 -7.37 -8.03
CA GLY A 248 15.24 -8.18 -7.98
C GLY A 248 16.46 -7.39 -7.48
N HIS A 249 17.63 -8.01 -7.59
CA HIS A 249 18.89 -7.44 -7.09
C HIS A 249 19.76 -6.79 -8.18
N THR A 250 19.28 -6.74 -9.42
CA THR A 250 20.03 -6.16 -10.55
C THR A 250 19.16 -5.18 -11.33
N ARG A 251 19.78 -4.38 -12.22
CA ARG A 251 19.05 -3.49 -13.14
C ARG A 251 18.64 -4.17 -14.44
N ASP A 252 18.98 -5.45 -14.60
CA ASP A 252 18.72 -6.24 -15.79
C ASP A 252 17.30 -6.81 -15.71
N GLU A 253 16.39 -6.28 -16.53
CA GLU A 253 14.96 -6.64 -16.49
C GLU A 253 14.72 -8.14 -16.73
N ASP A 254 15.54 -8.78 -17.56
CA ASP A 254 15.41 -10.21 -17.89
C ASP A 254 15.73 -11.13 -16.69
N LYS A 255 16.41 -10.60 -15.67
CA LYS A 255 16.73 -11.30 -14.42
C LYS A 255 15.77 -10.97 -13.29
N LEU A 256 14.75 -10.13 -13.53
CA LEU A 256 13.79 -9.74 -12.50
C LEU A 256 12.67 -10.76 -12.36
N GLN A 257 12.25 -10.91 -11.11
CA GLN A 257 11.04 -11.61 -10.77
C GLN A 257 9.84 -10.68 -10.94
N LYS A 258 8.65 -11.28 -11.12
CA LYS A 258 7.41 -10.56 -11.38
C LYS A 258 6.34 -10.97 -10.40
N VAL A 259 5.51 -10.03 -9.99
CA VAL A 259 4.31 -10.31 -9.22
C VAL A 259 3.20 -9.36 -9.66
N VAL A 260 2.04 -9.90 -9.99
CA VAL A 260 0.84 -9.10 -10.24
C VAL A 260 0.27 -8.66 -8.89
N LEU A 261 0.07 -7.36 -8.72
CA LEU A 261 -0.53 -6.76 -7.53
C LEU A 261 -1.93 -6.27 -7.87
N GLU A 262 -2.92 -6.84 -7.20
CA GLU A 262 -4.34 -6.52 -7.40
C GLU A 262 -4.82 -5.50 -6.36
N SER A 263 -6.05 -5.00 -6.54
CA SER A 263 -6.66 -4.11 -5.55
C SER A 263 -6.74 -4.77 -4.18
N GLY A 264 -6.24 -4.08 -3.16
CA GLY A 264 -6.17 -4.56 -1.78
C GLY A 264 -4.86 -5.27 -1.41
N ASP A 265 -3.97 -5.52 -2.37
CA ASP A 265 -2.67 -6.13 -2.10
C ASP A 265 -1.68 -5.12 -1.47
N VAL A 266 -0.85 -5.65 -0.57
CA VAL A 266 0.23 -4.91 0.08
C VAL A 266 1.55 -5.62 -0.17
N VAL A 267 2.54 -4.90 -0.70
CA VAL A 267 3.93 -5.38 -0.78
C VAL A 267 4.74 -4.66 0.29
N ILE A 268 5.51 -5.41 1.05
CA ILE A 268 6.44 -4.86 2.05
C ILE A 268 7.82 -5.40 1.74
N PHE A 269 8.80 -4.50 1.62
CA PHE A 269 10.21 -4.88 1.48
C PHE A 269 11.11 -4.02 2.37
N GLY A 270 11.87 -4.68 3.24
CA GLY A 270 12.79 -4.09 4.20
C GLY A 270 13.95 -5.04 4.47
N GLY A 271 14.73 -4.78 5.52
CA GLY A 271 15.89 -5.58 5.88
C GLY A 271 16.79 -5.84 4.67
N LYS A 272 17.03 -7.12 4.35
CA LYS A 272 17.86 -7.54 3.20
C LYS A 272 17.29 -7.12 1.83
N SER A 273 15.98 -6.92 1.74
CA SER A 273 15.30 -6.48 0.52
C SER A 273 15.08 -4.97 0.46
N ARG A 274 15.60 -4.18 1.41
CA ARG A 274 15.36 -2.73 1.46
C ARG A 274 15.81 -1.99 0.20
N LEU A 275 16.87 -2.47 -0.45
CA LEU A 275 17.45 -1.90 -1.65
C LEU A 275 17.29 -2.83 -2.86
N ILE A 276 16.16 -3.50 -3.03
CA ILE A 276 15.87 -4.18 -4.29
C ILE A 276 15.64 -3.15 -5.42
N PHE A 277 16.08 -3.49 -6.63
CA PHE A 277 15.57 -2.83 -7.82
C PHE A 277 14.13 -3.26 -8.02
N HIS A 278 13.27 -2.30 -8.30
CA HIS A 278 11.86 -2.56 -8.55
C HIS A 278 11.23 -1.52 -9.47
N GLY A 279 10.07 -1.85 -10.01
CA GLY A 279 9.33 -0.98 -10.92
C GLY A 279 7.93 -1.50 -11.22
N VAL A 280 7.18 -0.74 -12.01
CA VAL A 280 5.85 -1.13 -12.52
C VAL A 280 5.96 -1.22 -14.02
N ARG A 281 5.91 -2.44 -14.57
CA ARG A 281 6.05 -2.67 -16.02
C ARG A 281 4.84 -2.17 -16.79
N GLY A 282 3.65 -2.38 -16.24
CA GLY A 282 2.38 -1.97 -16.85
C GLY A 282 1.17 -2.21 -15.96
N ILE A 283 0.03 -1.71 -16.42
CA ILE A 283 -1.28 -1.82 -15.77
C ILE A 283 -2.18 -2.73 -16.59
N PHE A 284 -2.92 -3.61 -15.93
CA PHE A 284 -3.95 -4.44 -16.54
C PHE A 284 -5.29 -3.68 -16.50
N PRO A 285 -5.73 -3.06 -17.60
CA PRO A 285 -6.93 -2.23 -17.59
C PRO A 285 -8.19 -3.06 -17.26
N ASN A 286 -9.20 -2.40 -16.68
CA ASN A 286 -10.51 -3.00 -16.38
C ASN A 286 -10.44 -4.18 -15.39
N SER A 287 -9.46 -4.16 -14.48
CA SER A 287 -9.28 -5.21 -13.46
C SER A 287 -9.63 -4.73 -12.04
N THR A 288 -10.06 -3.48 -11.90
CA THR A 288 -10.61 -2.96 -10.64
C THR A 288 -11.81 -3.82 -10.18
N PRO A 289 -11.85 -4.27 -8.91
CA PRO A 289 -12.96 -5.09 -8.41
C PRO A 289 -14.30 -4.35 -8.46
N LEU A 290 -15.34 -5.05 -8.92
CA LEU A 290 -16.71 -4.51 -9.00
C LEU A 290 -17.20 -3.92 -7.66
N PRO A 291 -16.99 -4.56 -6.48
CA PRO A 291 -17.43 -3.98 -5.20
C PRO A 291 -16.78 -2.63 -4.86
N LEU A 292 -15.59 -2.33 -5.40
CA LEU A 292 -14.95 -1.03 -5.25
C LEU A 292 -15.60 0.00 -6.18
N LEU A 293 -15.81 -0.36 -7.46
CA LEU A 293 -16.47 0.50 -8.46
C LEU A 293 -17.92 0.86 -8.09
N GLU A 294 -18.65 -0.06 -7.46
CA GLU A 294 -20.02 0.19 -6.97
C GLU A 294 -20.06 1.21 -5.83
N LYS A 295 -18.99 1.34 -5.04
CA LYS A 295 -18.91 2.25 -3.90
C LYS A 295 -18.31 3.60 -4.26
N ILE A 296 -17.36 3.62 -5.20
CA ILE A 296 -16.67 4.84 -5.63
C ILE A 296 -16.47 4.84 -7.14
N LYS A 297 -16.70 6.00 -7.77
CA LYS A 297 -16.40 6.21 -9.20
C LYS A 297 -14.91 6.45 -9.42
N LEU A 298 -14.08 5.50 -8.99
CA LEU A 298 -12.64 5.57 -9.19
C LEU A 298 -12.36 5.68 -10.69
N ARG A 299 -11.55 6.66 -11.07
CA ARG A 299 -11.04 6.81 -12.43
C ARG A 299 -10.33 5.52 -12.86
N PRO A 300 -10.51 5.05 -14.11
CA PRO A 300 -9.79 3.88 -14.62
C PRO A 300 -8.28 4.02 -14.44
N GLY A 301 -7.67 3.02 -13.81
CA GLY A 301 -6.27 3.03 -13.45
C GLY A 301 -5.98 2.44 -12.07
N ARG A 302 -4.72 2.54 -11.68
CA ARG A 302 -4.16 1.99 -10.44
C ARG A 302 -3.67 3.10 -9.53
N LEU A 303 -4.16 3.14 -8.30
CA LEU A 303 -3.62 3.93 -7.21
C LEU A 303 -2.62 3.11 -6.40
N ASN A 304 -1.50 3.72 -6.04
CA ASN A 304 -0.47 3.12 -5.21
C ASN A 304 -0.02 4.10 -4.13
N LEU A 305 0.01 3.64 -2.88
CA LEU A 305 0.54 4.40 -1.75
C LEU A 305 1.81 3.72 -1.26
N THR A 306 2.93 4.44 -1.28
CA THR A 306 4.24 3.95 -0.87
C THR A 306 4.72 4.71 0.36
N PHE A 307 4.68 4.05 1.51
CA PHE A 307 5.05 4.60 2.81
C PHE A 307 6.50 4.31 3.16
N ARG A 308 7.18 5.31 3.73
CA ARG A 308 8.59 5.26 4.10
C ARG A 308 8.85 6.13 5.34
N GLN A 309 10.01 5.95 5.94
CA GLN A 309 10.53 6.79 7.02
C GLN A 309 11.85 7.42 6.58
N PHE A 310 11.91 8.75 6.60
CA PHE A 310 13.06 9.54 6.17
C PHE A 310 14.13 9.64 7.24
#